data_AF-K1U8U6-F1
#
_entry.id   AF-K1U8U6-F1
#
_cell.length_a   1.000
_cell.length_b   1.000
_cell.length_c   1.000
_cell.angle_alpha   90.00
_cell.angle_beta   90.00
_cell.angle_gamma   90.00
#
_symmetry.space_group_name_H-M   'P 1'
#
loop_
_entity.id
_entity.type
_entity.pdbx_description
1 polymer ?
#
loop_
_entity_poly.entity_id
_entity_poly.type
_entity_poly.pdbx_seq_one_letter_code
_entity_poly.pdbx_strand_id
1 'polypeptide(L)'
;MIVEPGDKIRLYPEERNGQKAIGWKVEYLREYNEYDLISGTGLPVHKKWNANEAKTLFKLVTNGSALEWGCTIPAFSTMGAPGGGQFFFEPVYAGCDHSGGTTVLNAKAQVCDRKGYTGDTACADCGQVISAGSDIYPPANAGHTGPLQPLYYYGTTNSATTDASHGGKRYNANLGDCRHRAYEGDYRCTACGGTVKGETGDFKHSGPFELRDVRAATCTEKGYSGNRYCTACDRIAQKGSATPSLHEIAGNSKLINVVKPGCTTTGYSGDYQCTRGCGQIFRYGHVID
;
A
#
# COMPACT_ATOMS: atom_id res chain seq x y z
N MET A 1 -16.86 -2.02 -33.81
CA MET A 1 -17.69 -1.19 -32.92
C MET A 1 -19.01 -0.96 -33.63
N ILE A 2 -20.14 -1.13 -32.96
CA ILE A 2 -21.46 -0.75 -33.50
C ILE A 2 -21.70 0.70 -33.09
N VAL A 3 -22.14 1.54 -34.02
CA VAL A 3 -22.29 2.99 -33.82
C VAL A 3 -23.58 3.49 -34.47
N GLU A 4 -24.21 4.47 -33.85
CA GLU A 4 -25.45 5.11 -34.28
C GLU A 4 -25.22 6.58 -34.67
N PRO A 5 -26.11 7.19 -35.47
CA PRO A 5 -26.07 8.62 -35.73
C PRO A 5 -26.06 9.45 -34.43
N GLY A 6 -25.09 10.34 -34.30
CA GLY A 6 -24.86 11.15 -33.10
C GLY A 6 -23.77 10.59 -32.18
N ASP A 7 -23.35 9.33 -32.35
CA ASP A 7 -22.27 8.75 -31.57
C ASP A 7 -20.95 9.48 -31.81
N LYS A 8 -20.17 9.58 -30.74
CA LYS A 8 -18.80 10.08 -30.77
C LYS A 8 -17.85 8.89 -30.75
N ILE A 9 -17.10 8.73 -31.83
CA ILE A 9 -16.08 7.70 -31.94
C ILE A 9 -14.74 8.32 -31.64
N ARG A 10 -13.95 7.66 -30.78
CA ARG A 10 -12.55 8.00 -30.57
C ARG A 10 -11.68 7.18 -31.52
N LEU A 11 -10.86 7.88 -32.29
CA LEU A 11 -9.93 7.35 -33.27
C LEU A 11 -8.50 7.65 -32.80
N TYR A 12 -7.63 6.66 -32.98
CA TYR A 12 -6.24 6.71 -32.57
C TYR A 12 -5.37 6.56 -33.83
N PRO A 13 -5.03 7.67 -34.50
CA PRO A 13 -4.09 7.61 -35.61
C PRO A 13 -2.73 7.12 -35.09
N GLU A 14 -2.04 6.31 -35.89
CA GLU A 14 -0.69 5.87 -35.56
C GLU A 14 0.26 7.06 -35.49
N GLU A 15 1.21 7.01 -34.54
CA GLU A 15 2.28 7.99 -34.44
C GLU A 15 3.23 7.87 -35.64
N ARG A 16 3.58 9.02 -36.24
CA ARG A 16 4.55 9.10 -37.33
C ARG A 16 5.51 10.26 -37.10
N ASN A 17 6.81 9.98 -37.13
CA ASN A 17 7.85 10.99 -36.91
C ASN A 17 7.74 12.14 -37.93
N GLY A 18 7.74 13.38 -37.44
CA GLY A 18 7.66 14.59 -38.27
C GLY A 18 6.33 14.81 -38.99
N GLN A 19 5.28 14.04 -38.67
CA GLN A 19 3.98 14.11 -39.33
C GLN A 19 2.84 14.27 -38.32
N LYS A 20 1.83 15.07 -38.67
CA LYS A 20 0.58 15.19 -37.92
C LYS A 20 -0.58 14.62 -38.72
N ALA A 21 -1.50 13.93 -38.04
CA ALA A 21 -2.80 13.61 -38.62
C ALA A 21 -3.56 14.92 -38.84
N ILE A 22 -4.14 15.10 -40.03
CA ILE A 22 -4.90 16.31 -40.40
C ILE A 22 -6.36 16.03 -40.75
N GLY A 23 -6.73 14.76 -40.82
CA GLY A 23 -8.05 14.28 -41.18
C GLY A 23 -8.04 12.79 -41.49
N TRP A 24 -9.14 12.31 -42.07
CA TRP A 24 -9.35 10.90 -42.40
C TRP A 24 -9.92 10.79 -43.80
N LYS A 25 -9.46 9.82 -44.59
CA LYS A 25 -10.29 9.31 -45.69
C LYS A 25 -11.28 8.33 -45.09
N VAL A 26 -12.51 8.37 -45.57
CA VAL A 26 -13.57 7.49 -45.08
C VAL A 26 -14.15 6.70 -46.23
N GLU A 27 -14.20 5.39 -46.06
CA GLU A 27 -14.85 4.47 -46.99
C GLU A 27 -16.04 3.82 -46.28
N TYR A 28 -17.19 3.82 -46.93
CA TYR A 28 -18.39 3.13 -46.48
C TYR A 28 -18.73 2.01 -47.46
N LEU A 29 -18.87 0.81 -46.91
CA LEU A 29 -19.23 -0.39 -47.64
C LEU A 29 -20.47 -1.03 -47.03
N ARG A 30 -21.45 -1.29 -47.89
CA ARG A 30 -22.62 -2.11 -47.59
C ARG A 30 -22.88 -3.08 -48.72
N GLU A 31 -22.74 -4.36 -48.41
CA GLU A 31 -23.13 -5.45 -49.30
C GLU A 31 -24.56 -5.90 -48.96
N TYR A 32 -25.32 -6.24 -50.00
CA TYR A 32 -26.65 -6.84 -49.86
C TYR A 32 -26.57 -8.29 -50.30
N ASN A 33 -27.28 -9.18 -49.60
CA ASN A 33 -27.22 -10.61 -49.86
C ASN A 33 -28.03 -11.02 -51.11
N GLU A 34 -28.99 -10.21 -51.57
CA GLU A 34 -29.86 -10.53 -52.71
C GLU A 34 -30.19 -9.28 -53.55
N TYR A 35 -30.29 -9.50 -54.87
CA TYR A 35 -30.65 -8.50 -55.87
C TYR A 35 -32.13 -8.67 -56.24
N ASP A 36 -32.98 -7.72 -55.83
CA ASP A 36 -34.39 -7.68 -56.21
C ASP A 36 -34.61 -6.79 -57.43
N LEU A 37 -35.00 -7.40 -58.55
CA LEU A 37 -35.29 -6.77 -59.84
C LEU A 37 -36.59 -5.93 -59.83
N ILE A 38 -37.45 -6.06 -58.82
CA ILE A 38 -38.80 -5.48 -58.81
C ILE A 38 -38.89 -4.24 -57.90
N SER A 39 -38.17 -4.19 -56.77
CA SER A 39 -38.26 -3.08 -55.79
C SER A 39 -37.14 -2.03 -55.87
N GLY A 40 -36.11 -2.26 -56.68
CA GLY A 40 -35.04 -1.28 -56.88
C GLY A 40 -34.15 -1.02 -55.67
N THR A 41 -34.12 -1.90 -54.65
CA THR A 41 -33.06 -1.87 -53.63
C THR A 41 -32.43 -3.25 -53.45
N GLY A 42 -31.10 -3.28 -53.56
CA GLY A 42 -30.28 -4.50 -53.49
C GLY A 42 -28.97 -4.42 -54.28
N LEU A 43 -28.51 -3.20 -54.65
CA LEU A 43 -27.18 -3.01 -55.22
C LEU A 43 -26.18 -2.68 -54.10
N PRO A 44 -24.98 -3.27 -54.09
CA PRO A 44 -23.95 -2.92 -53.12
C PRO A 44 -23.70 -1.41 -53.18
N VAL A 45 -23.69 -0.78 -52.01
CA VAL A 45 -23.42 0.65 -51.90
C VAL A 45 -21.98 0.82 -51.46
N HIS A 46 -21.24 1.56 -52.28
CA HIS A 46 -19.88 1.94 -52.00
C HIS A 46 -19.73 3.45 -52.07
N LYS A 47 -19.19 4.05 -51.00
CA LYS A 47 -18.90 5.48 -50.95
C LYS A 47 -17.50 5.72 -50.44
N LYS A 48 -16.83 6.71 -51.03
CA LYS A 48 -15.52 7.19 -50.61
C LYS A 48 -15.58 8.70 -50.43
N TRP A 49 -15.08 9.16 -49.29
CA TRP A 49 -14.87 10.57 -49.00
C TRP A 49 -13.40 10.83 -48.78
N ASN A 50 -12.89 11.89 -49.42
CA ASN A 50 -11.53 12.35 -49.18
C ASN A 50 -11.42 13.09 -47.83
N ALA A 51 -10.19 13.44 -47.43
CA ALA A 51 -9.93 14.07 -46.14
C ALA A 51 -10.76 15.33 -45.85
N ASN A 52 -10.97 16.19 -46.86
CA ASN A 52 -11.69 17.45 -46.69
C ASN A 52 -13.20 17.22 -46.53
N GLU A 53 -13.75 16.33 -47.35
CA GLU A 53 -15.16 15.93 -47.28
C GLU A 53 -15.46 15.25 -45.95
N ALA A 54 -14.64 14.27 -45.56
CA ALA A 54 -14.79 13.54 -44.32
C ALA A 54 -14.66 14.45 -43.09
N LYS A 55 -13.68 15.37 -43.07
CA LYS A 55 -13.51 16.33 -41.97
C LYS A 55 -14.76 17.18 -41.74
N THR A 56 -15.42 17.57 -42.83
CA THR A 56 -16.64 18.39 -42.78
C THR A 56 -17.86 17.57 -42.37
N LEU A 57 -18.01 16.36 -42.92
CA LEU A 57 -19.15 15.47 -42.67
C LEU A 57 -19.12 14.85 -41.27
N PHE A 58 -17.98 14.30 -40.86
CA PHE A 58 -17.82 13.55 -39.61
C PHE A 58 -17.43 14.44 -38.41
N LYS A 59 -17.47 15.77 -38.58
CA LYS A 59 -17.21 16.80 -37.55
C LYS A 59 -16.11 16.41 -36.56
N LEU A 60 -14.88 16.67 -36.97
CA LEU A 60 -13.69 16.26 -36.26
C LEU A 60 -13.53 17.06 -34.95
N VAL A 61 -13.30 16.36 -33.85
CA VAL A 61 -13.06 16.92 -32.51
C VAL A 61 -11.65 16.54 -32.06
N THR A 62 -10.88 17.48 -31.54
CA THR A 62 -9.59 17.20 -30.89
C THR A 62 -9.73 17.45 -29.41
N ASN A 63 -9.26 16.53 -28.56
CA ASN A 63 -9.40 16.65 -27.11
C ASN A 63 -8.16 17.28 -26.45
N GLY A 64 -7.45 18.15 -27.19
CA GLY A 64 -6.18 18.76 -26.76
C GLY A 64 -4.95 17.84 -26.83
N SER A 65 -5.11 16.58 -27.26
CA SER A 65 -4.02 15.66 -27.58
C SER A 65 -3.86 15.54 -29.10
N ALA A 66 -2.62 15.54 -29.59
CA ALA A 66 -2.29 15.31 -31.00
C ALA A 66 -2.70 13.91 -31.49
N LEU A 67 -2.86 12.95 -30.56
CA LEU A 67 -2.97 11.51 -30.84
C LEU A 67 -4.37 10.96 -30.57
N GLU A 68 -5.28 11.81 -30.08
CA GLU A 68 -6.65 11.41 -29.78
C GLU A 68 -7.63 12.29 -30.54
N TRP A 69 -8.12 11.73 -31.64
CA TRP A 69 -9.05 12.41 -32.53
C TRP A 69 -10.44 11.79 -32.33
N GLY A 70 -11.46 12.64 -32.32
CA GLY A 70 -12.86 12.22 -32.25
C GLY A 70 -13.56 12.57 -33.54
N CYS A 71 -14.57 11.78 -33.90
CA CYS A 71 -15.53 12.18 -34.92
C CYS A 71 -16.95 11.94 -34.41
N THR A 72 -17.89 12.80 -34.83
CA THR A 72 -19.31 12.60 -34.56
C THR A 72 -19.95 12.02 -35.82
N ILE A 73 -20.58 10.86 -35.71
CA ILE A 73 -21.26 10.24 -36.85
C ILE A 73 -22.49 11.08 -37.21
N PRO A 74 -22.57 11.68 -38.41
CA PRO A 74 -23.73 12.44 -38.81
C PRO A 74 -24.88 11.49 -39.19
N ALA A 75 -26.07 12.04 -39.38
CA ALA A 75 -27.20 11.27 -39.87
C ALA A 75 -26.87 10.56 -41.19
N PHE A 76 -27.13 9.26 -41.25
CA PHE A 76 -26.87 8.43 -42.41
C PHE A 76 -27.53 8.94 -43.71
N SER A 77 -28.72 9.55 -43.59
CA SER A 77 -29.42 10.19 -44.71
C SER A 77 -28.68 11.40 -45.28
N THR A 78 -27.98 12.18 -44.45
CA THR A 78 -27.26 13.39 -44.92
C THR A 78 -25.97 13.05 -45.66
N MET A 79 -25.41 11.86 -45.42
CA MET A 79 -24.27 11.32 -46.19
C MET A 79 -24.73 10.48 -47.40
N GLY A 80 -26.04 10.28 -47.56
CA GLY A 80 -26.62 9.35 -48.52
C GLY A 80 -26.14 7.91 -48.34
N ALA A 81 -25.83 7.50 -47.11
CA ALA A 81 -25.44 6.13 -46.76
C ALA A 81 -26.61 5.47 -46.02
N PRO A 82 -27.65 4.97 -46.71
CA PRO A 82 -28.96 4.70 -46.11
C PRO A 82 -28.95 3.47 -45.17
N GLY A 83 -28.48 3.64 -43.92
CA GLY A 83 -28.53 2.64 -42.85
C GLY A 83 -27.56 1.46 -43.02
N GLY A 84 -27.07 0.90 -41.90
CA GLY A 84 -26.32 -0.36 -41.78
C GLY A 84 -25.10 -0.54 -42.72
N GLY A 85 -23.89 -0.67 -42.20
CA GLY A 85 -22.70 -0.95 -43.02
C GLY A 85 -21.41 -0.80 -42.23
N GLN A 86 -20.28 -0.90 -42.92
CA GLN A 86 -18.96 -0.75 -42.31
C GLN A 86 -18.31 0.56 -42.76
N PHE A 87 -17.78 1.31 -41.79
CA PHE A 87 -16.96 2.49 -42.04
C PHE A 87 -15.50 2.15 -41.80
N PHE A 88 -14.66 2.53 -42.75
CA PHE A 88 -13.20 2.41 -42.67
C PHE A 88 -12.62 3.82 -42.62
N PHE A 89 -11.82 4.09 -41.60
CA PHE A 89 -11.18 5.38 -41.38
C PHE A 89 -9.67 5.22 -41.62
N GLU A 90 -9.15 5.85 -42.67
CA GLU A 90 -7.73 5.86 -42.97
C GLU A 90 -7.15 7.25 -42.63
N PRO A 91 -6.15 7.35 -41.73
CA PRO A 91 -5.61 8.64 -41.33
C PRO A 91 -4.81 9.30 -42.45
N VAL A 92 -4.98 10.62 -42.63
CA VAL A 92 -4.20 11.41 -43.57
C VAL A 92 -3.21 12.28 -42.82
N TYR A 93 -1.95 12.24 -43.25
CA TYR A 93 -0.83 12.90 -42.59
C TYR A 93 -0.28 14.07 -43.42
N ALA A 94 0.20 15.09 -42.74
CA ALA A 94 0.99 16.18 -43.30
C ALA A 94 2.24 16.43 -42.45
N GLY A 95 3.25 17.10 -43.01
CA GLY A 95 4.43 17.51 -42.25
C GLY A 95 4.06 18.42 -41.07
N CYS A 96 4.78 18.27 -39.96
CA CYS A 96 4.65 19.14 -38.80
C CYS A 96 5.91 20.00 -38.67
N ASP A 97 5.72 21.32 -38.63
CA ASP A 97 6.78 22.33 -38.47
C ASP A 97 7.04 22.67 -36.98
N HIS A 98 6.32 22.00 -36.07
CA HIS A 98 6.38 22.20 -34.62
C HIS A 98 6.09 23.63 -34.14
N SER A 99 5.39 24.45 -34.95
CA SER A 99 5.05 25.83 -34.59
C SER A 99 3.78 25.97 -33.73
N GLY A 100 2.94 24.92 -33.69
CA GLY A 100 1.65 24.90 -32.99
C GLY A 100 1.69 24.87 -31.45
N GLY A 101 2.86 25.09 -30.83
CA GLY A 101 3.04 25.05 -29.38
C GLY A 101 3.28 23.64 -28.82
N THR A 102 3.19 23.53 -27.49
CA THR A 102 3.56 22.30 -26.76
C THR A 102 2.42 21.77 -25.89
N THR A 103 2.44 20.47 -25.66
CA THR A 103 1.56 19.73 -24.73
C THR A 103 2.40 18.81 -23.86
N VAL A 104 1.81 18.26 -22.80
CA VAL A 104 2.48 17.34 -21.87
C VAL A 104 1.92 15.93 -22.06
N LEU A 105 2.78 14.96 -22.36
CA LEU A 105 2.43 13.54 -22.48
C LEU A 105 2.98 12.74 -21.30
N ASN A 106 2.34 11.60 -21.00
CA ASN A 106 2.83 10.62 -20.02
C ASN A 106 3.04 11.13 -18.58
N ALA A 107 2.56 12.33 -18.24
CA ALA A 107 2.67 12.88 -16.89
C ALA A 107 1.97 11.97 -15.88
N LYS A 108 2.67 11.67 -14.79
CA LYS A 108 2.18 10.81 -13.73
C LYS A 108 2.56 11.41 -12.38
N ALA A 109 1.57 11.67 -11.54
CA ALA A 109 1.83 12.14 -10.18
C ALA A 109 2.68 11.11 -9.40
N GLN A 110 3.61 11.61 -8.60
CA GLN A 110 4.34 10.79 -7.64
C GLN A 110 3.40 10.38 -6.50
N VAL A 111 3.59 9.17 -5.97
CA VAL A 111 2.86 8.70 -4.78
C VAL A 111 3.82 8.02 -3.81
N CYS A 112 3.39 7.77 -2.57
CA CYS A 112 4.27 7.39 -1.46
C CYS A 112 5.36 6.35 -1.78
N ASP A 113 5.02 5.30 -2.52
CA ASP A 113 5.88 4.13 -2.72
C ASP A 113 6.51 4.02 -4.11
N ARG A 114 6.21 4.94 -5.03
CA ARG A 114 6.71 4.87 -6.41
C ARG A 114 6.93 6.25 -7.00
N LYS A 115 7.94 6.34 -7.86
CA LYS A 115 8.22 7.56 -8.61
C LYS A 115 7.04 7.99 -9.48
N GLY A 116 6.87 9.30 -9.59
CA GLY A 116 6.07 9.94 -10.63
C GLY A 116 6.95 10.29 -11.84
N TYR A 117 6.35 10.98 -12.80
CA TYR A 117 6.99 11.49 -14.00
C TYR A 117 6.41 12.85 -14.34
N THR A 118 7.26 13.86 -14.58
CA THR A 118 6.79 15.23 -14.91
C THR A 118 6.01 15.29 -16.22
N GLY A 119 6.22 14.28 -17.08
CA GLY A 119 5.67 14.23 -18.43
C GLY A 119 6.62 14.81 -19.46
N ASP A 120 6.50 14.30 -20.69
CA ASP A 120 7.26 14.71 -21.86
C ASP A 120 6.67 15.99 -22.44
N THR A 121 7.53 16.96 -22.76
CA THR A 121 7.12 18.12 -23.56
C THR A 121 7.07 17.67 -25.01
N ALA A 122 5.88 17.61 -25.58
CA ALA A 122 5.63 17.19 -26.94
C ALA A 122 5.02 18.32 -27.77
N CYS A 123 5.18 18.24 -29.09
CA CYS A 123 4.49 19.13 -30.00
C CYS A 123 2.97 18.90 -29.90
N ALA A 124 2.19 19.97 -29.70
CA ALA A 124 0.74 19.89 -29.56
C ALA A 124 0.03 19.38 -30.84
N ASP A 125 0.69 19.50 -31.99
CA ASP A 125 0.14 19.16 -33.30
C ASP A 125 0.38 17.70 -33.73
N CYS A 126 1.55 17.14 -33.43
CA CYS A 126 1.94 15.79 -33.89
C CYS A 126 2.29 14.82 -32.76
N GLY A 127 2.41 15.28 -31.51
CA GLY A 127 2.77 14.43 -30.38
C GLY A 127 4.26 14.06 -30.32
N GLN A 128 5.07 14.51 -31.28
CA GLN A 128 6.51 14.28 -31.25
C GLN A 128 7.11 14.89 -29.98
N VAL A 129 7.80 14.05 -29.19
CA VAL A 129 8.52 14.47 -27.99
C VAL A 129 9.66 15.40 -28.39
N ILE A 130 9.61 16.64 -27.88
CA ILE A 130 10.63 17.67 -28.08
C ILE A 130 11.69 17.55 -26.98
N SER A 131 11.25 17.31 -25.74
CA SER A 131 12.13 17.07 -24.60
C SER A 131 11.47 16.05 -23.68
N ALA A 132 12.28 15.08 -23.22
CA ALA A 132 11.84 14.14 -22.22
C ALA A 132 11.55 14.84 -20.88
N GLY A 133 10.56 14.33 -20.17
CA GLY A 133 10.33 14.67 -18.76
C GLY A 133 11.37 14.03 -17.84
N SER A 134 11.28 14.32 -16.55
CA SER A 134 12.11 13.72 -15.51
C SER A 134 11.29 12.93 -14.49
N ASP A 135 11.95 11.96 -13.87
CA ASP A 135 11.39 11.20 -12.77
C ASP A 135 11.20 12.08 -11.53
N ILE A 136 10.06 11.93 -10.87
CA ILE A 136 9.78 12.55 -9.57
C ILE A 136 9.92 11.47 -8.50
N TYR A 137 11.04 11.43 -7.80
CA TYR A 137 11.29 10.43 -6.77
C TYR A 137 10.59 10.76 -5.45
N PRO A 138 10.12 9.76 -4.68
CA PRO A 138 9.70 9.97 -3.31
C PRO A 138 10.85 10.58 -2.48
N PRO A 139 10.55 11.42 -1.47
CA PRO A 139 11.56 11.90 -0.52
C PRO A 139 12.35 10.74 0.11
N ALA A 140 13.62 10.98 0.46
CA ALA A 140 14.41 10.00 1.19
C ALA A 140 13.70 9.68 2.53
N ASN A 141 13.52 8.38 2.82
CA ASN A 141 12.72 7.88 3.96
C ASN A 141 11.22 8.24 3.93
N ALA A 142 10.66 8.54 2.76
CA ALA A 142 9.22 8.71 2.62
C ALA A 142 8.51 7.40 3.01
N GLY A 143 7.81 7.44 4.14
CA GLY A 143 6.84 6.42 4.50
C GLY A 143 5.54 6.57 3.70
N HIS A 144 4.60 5.66 3.95
CA HIS A 144 3.24 5.83 3.46
C HIS A 144 2.58 7.05 4.11
N THR A 145 2.13 7.99 3.30
CA THR A 145 1.53 9.26 3.76
C THR A 145 0.02 9.19 3.93
N GLY A 146 -0.63 8.20 3.32
CA GLY A 146 -2.06 7.99 3.44
C GLY A 146 -2.42 7.17 4.69
N PRO A 147 -3.63 7.37 5.25
CA PRO A 147 -4.20 6.46 6.24
C PRO A 147 -4.05 4.99 5.85
N LEU A 148 -3.67 4.15 6.83
CA LEU A 148 -3.54 2.71 6.66
C LEU A 148 -4.88 2.04 6.98
N GLN A 149 -5.49 1.44 5.98
CA GLN A 149 -6.76 0.71 6.12
C GLN A 149 -6.50 -0.80 6.29
N PRO A 150 -7.10 -1.45 7.29
CA PRO A 150 -7.03 -2.90 7.46
C PRO A 150 -7.44 -3.65 6.19
N LEU A 151 -6.63 -4.61 5.73
CA LEU A 151 -7.04 -5.58 4.73
C LEU A 151 -7.75 -6.78 5.35
N TYR A 152 -8.72 -7.31 4.61
CA TYR A 152 -9.53 -8.47 4.91
C TYR A 152 -9.53 -9.43 3.71
N TYR A 153 -9.80 -10.71 3.95
CA TYR A 153 -10.03 -11.67 2.85
C TYR A 153 -11.31 -11.32 2.08
N TYR A 154 -11.30 -11.57 0.78
CA TYR A 154 -12.45 -11.39 -0.10
C TYR A 154 -13.12 -12.74 -0.34
N GLY A 155 -14.27 -12.96 0.30
CA GLY A 155 -15.02 -14.21 0.19
C GLY A 155 -14.17 -15.45 0.50
N THR A 156 -14.26 -16.48 -0.35
CA THR A 156 -13.52 -17.74 -0.21
C THR A 156 -12.20 -17.78 -0.98
N THR A 157 -11.83 -16.71 -1.69
CA THR A 157 -10.63 -16.65 -2.54
C THR A 157 -9.50 -15.88 -1.87
N ASN A 158 -8.25 -16.14 -2.28
CA ASN A 158 -7.05 -15.40 -1.83
C ASN A 158 -6.97 -13.99 -2.45
N SER A 159 -8.03 -13.21 -2.33
CA SER A 159 -8.08 -11.80 -2.71
C SER A 159 -8.28 -10.96 -1.44
N ALA A 160 -7.83 -9.70 -1.46
CA ALA A 160 -7.86 -8.81 -0.31
C ALA A 160 -8.73 -7.57 -0.58
N THR A 161 -9.46 -7.11 0.43
CA THR A 161 -10.35 -5.94 0.39
C THR A 161 -10.20 -5.10 1.66
N THR A 162 -10.56 -3.81 1.61
CA THR A 162 -10.64 -2.95 2.80
C THR A 162 -12.05 -2.94 3.42
N ASP A 163 -13.03 -3.58 2.78
CA ASP A 163 -14.38 -3.76 3.32
C ASP A 163 -14.42 -4.94 4.30
N ALA A 164 -14.67 -4.64 5.58
CA ALA A 164 -14.74 -5.65 6.63
C ALA A 164 -15.91 -6.63 6.45
N SER A 165 -16.99 -6.23 5.76
CA SER A 165 -18.20 -7.05 5.58
C SER A 165 -17.99 -8.22 4.59
N HIS A 166 -17.00 -8.11 3.70
CA HIS A 166 -16.76 -9.07 2.61
C HIS A 166 -15.91 -10.29 2.99
N GLY A 167 -15.48 -10.38 4.25
CA GLY A 167 -14.79 -11.58 4.73
C GLY A 167 -14.51 -11.63 6.22
N GLY A 168 -14.64 -10.51 6.95
CA GLY A 168 -14.54 -10.42 8.42
C GLY A 168 -13.17 -10.77 9.04
N LYS A 169 -12.37 -11.61 8.38
CA LYS A 169 -11.03 -12.04 8.81
C LYS A 169 -9.96 -11.14 8.22
N ARG A 170 -9.07 -10.65 9.09
CA ARG A 170 -7.92 -9.83 8.72
C ARG A 170 -6.97 -10.61 7.80
N TYR A 171 -6.54 -9.97 6.71
CA TYR A 171 -5.65 -10.57 5.71
C TYR A 171 -4.24 -10.77 6.28
N ASN A 172 -3.69 -11.97 6.11
CA ASN A 172 -2.38 -12.40 6.65
C ASN A 172 -2.22 -12.35 8.17
N ALA A 173 -3.25 -11.96 8.94
CA ALA A 173 -3.15 -11.83 10.39
C ALA A 173 -3.03 -13.19 11.08
N ASN A 174 -2.30 -13.19 12.20
CA ASN A 174 -2.18 -14.35 13.09
C ASN A 174 -2.25 -13.85 14.54
N LEU A 175 -3.05 -14.48 15.38
CA LEU A 175 -3.15 -14.12 16.80
C LEU A 175 -1.87 -14.42 17.61
N GLY A 176 -0.93 -15.16 17.02
CA GLY A 176 0.29 -15.65 17.62
C GLY A 176 0.08 -16.94 18.38
N ASP A 177 1.14 -17.73 18.48
CA ASP A 177 1.23 -18.93 19.30
C ASP A 177 2.68 -19.09 19.84
N CYS A 178 2.99 -20.24 20.44
CA CYS A 178 4.28 -20.50 21.06
C CYS A 178 5.43 -20.69 20.04
N ARG A 179 5.10 -20.85 18.76
CA ARG A 179 6.01 -21.05 17.62
C ARG A 179 5.98 -19.87 16.63
N HIS A 180 4.86 -19.16 16.53
CA HIS A 180 4.64 -18.05 15.60
C HIS A 180 4.31 -16.76 16.36
N ARG A 181 4.93 -15.65 15.98
CA ARG A 181 4.60 -14.34 16.56
C ARG A 181 3.19 -13.92 16.19
N ALA A 182 2.56 -13.14 17.06
CA ALA A 182 1.35 -12.42 16.68
C ALA A 182 1.65 -11.46 15.53
N TYR A 183 0.70 -11.31 14.63
CA TYR A 183 0.79 -10.42 13.48
C TYR A 183 -0.56 -9.78 13.22
N GLU A 184 -0.61 -8.46 13.18
CA GLU A 184 -1.86 -7.71 13.06
C GLU A 184 -2.59 -7.89 11.72
N GLY A 185 -1.85 -8.34 10.70
CA GLY A 185 -2.30 -8.42 9.32
C GLY A 185 -1.86 -7.23 8.48
N ASP A 186 -2.00 -7.36 7.17
CA ASP A 186 -1.58 -6.32 6.23
C ASP A 186 -2.60 -5.16 6.18
N TYR A 187 -2.14 -4.01 5.70
CA TYR A 187 -2.90 -2.80 5.50
C TYR A 187 -2.76 -2.30 4.06
N ARG A 188 -3.69 -1.46 3.62
CA ARG A 188 -3.63 -0.73 2.36
C ARG A 188 -3.47 0.76 2.65
N CYS A 189 -2.46 1.37 2.04
CA CYS A 189 -2.32 2.82 2.07
C CYS A 189 -3.32 3.46 1.11
N THR A 190 -4.14 4.40 1.59
CA THR A 190 -5.13 5.09 0.75
C THR A 190 -4.50 6.03 -0.29
N ALA A 191 -3.29 6.55 -0.03
CA ALA A 191 -2.63 7.50 -0.92
C ALA A 191 -1.97 6.85 -2.14
N CYS A 192 -1.31 5.68 -1.99
CA CYS A 192 -0.66 4.98 -3.11
C CYS A 192 -1.33 3.67 -3.53
N GLY A 193 -2.27 3.14 -2.73
CA GLY A 193 -2.86 1.82 -2.93
C GLY A 193 -1.90 0.66 -2.62
N GLY A 194 -0.69 0.95 -2.16
CA GLY A 194 0.31 -0.04 -1.78
C GLY A 194 -0.10 -0.84 -0.54
N THR A 195 0.43 -2.06 -0.44
CA THR A 195 0.24 -2.93 0.74
C THR A 195 1.34 -2.63 1.76
N VAL A 196 0.93 -2.39 3.00
CA VAL A 196 1.81 -2.08 4.12
C VAL A 196 1.73 -3.21 5.13
N LYS A 197 2.88 -3.69 5.61
CA LYS A 197 2.94 -4.74 6.63
C LYS A 197 2.53 -4.16 7.99
N GLY A 198 1.61 -4.84 8.66
CA GLY A 198 1.25 -4.54 10.04
C GLY A 198 2.37 -4.84 11.02
N GLU A 199 2.13 -4.52 12.29
CA GLU A 199 3.11 -4.78 13.34
C GLU A 199 3.18 -6.27 13.70
N THR A 200 4.38 -6.69 14.10
CA THR A 200 4.63 -8.03 14.62
C THR A 200 4.68 -7.97 16.14
N GLY A 201 3.74 -8.64 16.79
CA GLY A 201 3.70 -8.76 18.24
C GLY A 201 4.54 -9.93 18.78
N ASP A 202 4.35 -10.20 20.07
CA ASP A 202 5.06 -11.28 20.76
C ASP A 202 4.45 -12.67 20.50
N PHE A 203 5.22 -13.70 20.87
CA PHE A 203 4.72 -15.07 20.96
C PHE A 203 3.69 -15.18 22.08
N LYS A 204 2.64 -15.97 21.86
CA LYS A 204 1.63 -16.25 22.89
C LYS A 204 1.76 -17.67 23.39
N HIS A 205 1.88 -17.83 24.70
CA HIS A 205 1.92 -19.14 25.35
C HIS A 205 0.64 -19.37 26.13
N SER A 206 -0.09 -20.44 25.80
CA SER A 206 -1.36 -20.83 26.44
C SER A 206 -1.35 -22.25 27.01
N GLY A 207 -0.29 -23.02 26.77
CA GLY A 207 -0.15 -24.42 27.21
C GLY A 207 0.37 -24.59 28.64
N PRO A 208 0.50 -25.85 29.12
CA PRO A 208 1.04 -26.12 30.45
C PRO A 208 2.49 -25.63 30.55
N PHE A 209 2.84 -25.13 31.73
CA PHE A 209 4.14 -24.53 32.01
C PHE A 209 4.92 -25.36 33.02
N GLU A 210 6.22 -25.44 32.82
CA GLU A 210 7.15 -26.06 33.74
C GLU A 210 8.02 -24.98 34.39
N LEU A 211 8.18 -25.05 35.71
CA LEU A 211 9.04 -24.12 36.44
C LEU A 211 10.48 -24.66 36.44
N ARG A 212 11.42 -23.87 35.93
CA ARG A 212 12.86 -24.19 35.90
C ARG A 212 13.69 -23.02 36.41
N ASP A 213 14.99 -23.24 36.55
CA ASP A 213 15.97 -22.23 37.00
C ASP A 213 15.73 -21.66 38.39
N VAL A 214 14.90 -22.31 39.22
CA VAL A 214 14.65 -21.85 40.59
C VAL A 214 15.96 -21.86 41.37
N ARG A 215 16.27 -20.74 42.03
CA ARG A 215 17.45 -20.61 42.89
C ARG A 215 17.05 -20.10 44.25
N ALA A 216 17.30 -20.88 45.30
CA ALA A 216 17.10 -20.42 46.66
C ALA A 216 18.03 -19.24 46.97
N ALA A 217 17.52 -18.26 47.73
CA ALA A 217 18.34 -17.16 48.22
C ALA A 217 19.29 -17.65 49.32
N THR A 218 20.46 -17.02 49.43
CA THR A 218 21.39 -17.26 50.55
C THR A 218 21.33 -16.09 51.54
N CYS A 219 22.17 -16.09 52.57
CA CYS A 219 22.26 -14.97 53.50
C CYS A 219 22.62 -13.65 52.80
N THR A 220 23.56 -13.71 51.87
CA THR A 220 24.13 -12.54 51.19
C THR A 220 23.63 -12.37 49.75
N GLU A 221 23.29 -13.47 49.07
CA GLU A 221 22.89 -13.43 47.67
C GLU A 221 21.37 -13.58 47.47
N LYS A 222 20.83 -12.80 46.53
CA LYS A 222 19.45 -12.91 46.09
C LYS A 222 19.18 -14.25 45.41
N GLY A 223 18.01 -14.81 45.71
CA GLY A 223 17.49 -15.98 45.00
C GLY A 223 16.84 -15.59 43.68
N TYR A 224 16.23 -16.57 43.03
CA TYR A 224 15.48 -16.41 41.79
C TYR A 224 14.23 -17.31 41.82
N SER A 225 13.06 -16.73 41.53
CA SER A 225 11.78 -17.45 41.59
C SER A 225 11.65 -18.56 40.53
N GLY A 226 12.55 -18.60 39.55
CA GLY A 226 12.51 -19.50 38.41
C GLY A 226 11.66 -18.99 37.25
N ASN A 227 11.98 -19.47 36.05
CA ASN A 227 11.29 -19.18 34.80
C ASN A 227 10.18 -20.19 34.54
N ARG A 228 9.07 -19.74 33.94
CA ARG A 228 8.03 -20.64 33.44
C ARG A 228 8.30 -20.93 31.96
N TYR A 229 8.67 -22.16 31.66
CA TYR A 229 8.89 -22.67 30.31
C TYR A 229 7.60 -23.24 29.75
N CYS A 230 7.31 -22.95 28.49
CA CYS A 230 6.21 -23.59 27.79
C CYS A 230 6.62 -25.00 27.39
N THR A 231 5.91 -26.01 27.89
CA THR A 231 6.20 -27.43 27.60
C THR A 231 6.05 -27.78 26.11
N ALA A 232 5.27 -27.01 25.35
CA ALA A 232 5.01 -27.29 23.93
C ALA A 232 6.13 -26.83 22.99
N CYS A 233 6.90 -25.79 23.36
CA CYS A 233 7.96 -25.22 22.51
C CYS A 233 9.32 -25.06 23.23
N ASP A 234 9.38 -25.41 24.51
CA ASP A 234 10.55 -25.34 25.38
C ASP A 234 11.20 -23.94 25.50
N ARG A 235 10.41 -22.88 25.27
CA ARG A 235 10.84 -21.48 25.44
C ARG A 235 10.30 -20.89 26.74
N ILE A 236 11.00 -19.88 27.25
CA ILE A 236 10.55 -19.09 28.40
C ILE A 236 9.27 -18.35 28.00
N ALA A 237 8.17 -18.70 28.65
CA ALA A 237 6.89 -18.03 28.50
C ALA A 237 6.75 -16.85 29.47
N GLN A 238 7.32 -16.98 30.66
CA GLN A 238 7.34 -15.92 31.65
C GLN A 238 8.65 -15.97 32.43
N LYS A 239 9.33 -14.81 32.50
CA LYS A 239 10.55 -14.69 33.30
C LYS A 239 10.21 -14.64 34.78
N GLY A 240 11.02 -15.34 35.58
CA GLY A 240 11.03 -15.19 37.04
C GLY A 240 11.60 -13.85 37.47
N SER A 241 11.48 -13.54 38.75
CA SER A 241 12.07 -12.37 39.39
C SER A 241 13.11 -12.75 40.44
N ALA A 242 14.02 -11.82 40.72
CA ALA A 242 14.96 -11.98 41.82
C ALA A 242 14.21 -11.92 43.16
N THR A 243 14.52 -12.85 44.07
CA THR A 243 13.98 -12.84 45.43
C THR A 243 15.01 -12.28 46.40
N PRO A 244 14.61 -11.57 47.47
CA PRO A 244 15.56 -10.98 48.44
C PRO A 244 16.49 -12.02 49.08
N SER A 245 17.70 -11.60 49.47
CA SER A 245 18.57 -12.42 50.33
C SER A 245 17.99 -12.50 51.75
N LEU A 246 18.47 -13.45 52.56
CA LEU A 246 17.94 -13.57 53.94
C LEU A 246 18.23 -12.32 54.79
N HIS A 247 19.32 -11.58 54.52
CA HIS A 247 19.63 -10.32 55.20
C HIS A 247 18.70 -9.16 54.80
N GLU A 248 18.06 -9.23 53.64
CA GLU A 248 17.11 -8.21 53.16
C GLU A 248 15.68 -8.44 53.68
N ILE A 249 15.38 -9.62 54.25
CA ILE A 249 14.04 -9.95 54.75
C ILE A 249 13.88 -9.43 56.18
N ALA A 250 12.92 -8.53 56.38
CA ALA A 250 12.53 -8.05 57.71
C ALA A 250 12.09 -9.21 58.61
N GLY A 251 12.65 -9.29 59.82
CA GLY A 251 12.41 -10.37 60.79
C GLY A 251 13.46 -11.49 60.79
N ASN A 252 14.35 -11.54 59.80
CA ASN A 252 15.50 -12.46 59.80
C ASN A 252 16.74 -11.89 60.53
N SER A 253 16.56 -10.81 61.28
CA SER A 253 17.62 -10.15 62.02
C SER A 253 17.17 -9.76 63.42
N LYS A 254 18.15 -9.68 64.33
CA LYS A 254 17.98 -9.09 65.66
C LYS A 254 19.00 -7.98 65.86
N LEU A 255 18.62 -6.98 66.63
CA LEU A 255 19.51 -5.90 67.03
C LEU A 255 20.31 -6.34 68.27
N ILE A 256 21.64 -6.23 68.20
CA ILE A 256 22.57 -6.55 69.29
C ILE A 256 23.49 -5.36 69.57
N ASN A 257 24.29 -5.44 70.63
CA ASN A 257 25.30 -4.43 70.99
C ASN A 257 24.75 -3.01 71.23
N VAL A 258 23.45 -2.85 71.48
CA VAL A 258 22.84 -1.54 71.74
C VAL A 258 23.37 -0.95 73.05
N VAL A 259 23.84 0.30 73.00
CA VAL A 259 24.26 1.06 74.18
C VAL A 259 23.45 2.36 74.22
N LYS A 260 22.76 2.62 75.33
CA LYS A 260 22.00 3.88 75.48
C LYS A 260 22.97 5.01 75.81
N PRO A 261 22.85 6.20 75.18
CA PRO A 261 23.63 7.36 75.58
C PRO A 261 23.27 7.78 77.01
N GLY A 262 24.26 8.34 77.70
CA GLY A 262 24.16 8.86 79.06
C GLY A 262 24.62 10.33 79.11
N CYS A 263 24.38 11.02 80.23
CA CYS A 263 24.61 12.47 80.35
C CYS A 263 26.03 12.95 80.00
N THR A 264 27.03 12.05 80.02
CA THR A 264 28.43 12.34 79.69
C THR A 264 29.07 11.26 78.82
N THR A 265 28.29 10.31 78.27
CA THR A 265 28.80 9.16 77.51
C THR A 265 27.95 8.90 76.27
N THR A 266 28.58 8.75 75.12
CA THR A 266 27.90 8.43 73.86
C THR A 266 27.32 7.01 73.89
N GLY A 267 26.21 6.81 73.16
CA GLY A 267 25.57 5.52 72.95
C GLY A 267 25.98 4.87 71.63
N TYR A 268 25.42 3.70 71.36
CA TYR A 268 25.57 2.96 70.10
C TYR A 268 24.23 2.43 69.63
N SER A 269 23.88 2.70 68.37
CA SER A 269 22.57 2.36 67.79
C SER A 269 22.31 0.85 67.69
N GLY A 270 23.35 0.02 67.83
CA GLY A 270 23.29 -1.44 67.74
C GLY A 270 23.51 -1.99 66.33
N ASP A 271 23.92 -3.26 66.28
CA ASP A 271 24.25 -4.02 65.08
C ASP A 271 23.12 -4.98 64.70
N TYR A 272 22.87 -5.16 63.41
CA TYR A 272 21.95 -6.20 62.93
C TYR A 272 22.69 -7.51 62.69
N GLN A 273 22.32 -8.51 63.46
CA GLN A 273 22.79 -9.89 63.33
C GLN A 273 21.72 -10.76 62.67
N CYS A 274 22.12 -11.56 61.68
CA CYS A 274 21.27 -12.55 61.03
C CYS A 274 20.85 -13.65 62.01
N THR A 275 19.56 -13.96 62.11
CA THR A 275 19.02 -14.97 63.05
C THR A 275 18.59 -16.26 62.38
N ARG A 276 18.32 -16.24 61.08
CA ARG A 276 17.74 -17.37 60.33
C ARG A 276 18.76 -18.17 59.51
N GLY A 277 20.00 -17.68 59.39
CA GLY A 277 21.02 -18.25 58.51
C GLY A 277 22.41 -18.29 59.13
N CYS A 278 23.28 -17.36 58.76
CA CYS A 278 24.72 -17.43 59.05
C CYS A 278 25.16 -16.86 60.40
N GLY A 279 24.27 -16.24 61.18
CA GLY A 279 24.65 -15.63 62.47
C GLY A 279 25.55 -14.40 62.37
N GLN A 280 25.85 -13.91 61.17
CA GLN A 280 26.78 -12.79 60.97
C GLN A 280 26.12 -11.44 61.27
N ILE A 281 26.93 -10.49 61.75
CA ILE A 281 26.58 -9.07 61.72
C ILE A 281 26.69 -8.61 60.27
N PHE A 282 25.58 -8.15 59.70
CA PHE A 282 25.52 -7.74 58.29
C PHE A 282 25.27 -6.24 58.11
N ARG A 283 24.97 -5.54 59.21
CA ARG A 283 24.88 -4.08 59.23
C ARG A 283 25.31 -3.58 60.60
N TYR A 284 26.36 -2.78 60.62
CA TYR A 284 26.86 -2.16 61.84
C TYR A 284 26.07 -0.90 62.19
N GLY A 285 25.90 -0.68 63.49
CA GLY A 285 25.37 0.55 64.04
C GLY A 285 26.37 1.70 63.96
N HIS A 286 25.95 2.86 64.46
CA HIS A 286 26.81 4.04 64.62
C HIS A 286 26.69 4.59 66.04
N VAL A 287 27.68 5.40 66.41
CA VAL A 287 27.68 6.14 67.68
C VAL A 287 26.55 7.17 67.65
N ILE A 288 25.84 7.31 68.76
CA ILE A 288 24.72 8.25 68.95
C ILE A 288 24.97 9.09 70.21
N ASP A 289 24.55 10.35 70.19
CA ASP A 289 24.69 11.31 71.30
C ASP A 289 23.39 11.48 72.09
#